data_AF-A0A9D0NW45-F1
#
_entry.id   AF-A0A9D0NW45-F1
#
_cell.length_a   1.000
_cell.length_b   1.000
_cell.length_c   1.000
_cell.angle_alpha   90.00
_cell.angle_beta   90.00
_cell.angle_gamma   90.00
#
_symmetry.space_group_name_H-M   'P 1'
#
loop_
_entity.id
_entity.type
_entity.pdbx_description
1 polymer ?
#
loop_
_entity_poly.entity_id
_entity_poly.type
_entity_poly.pdbx_seq_one_letter_code
_entity_poly.pdbx_strand_id
1 'polypeptide(L)'
;MCMKNEENYKEEALLMEQLEPRLLLSAGAAGLFVAADVADAGVDTGPLDSPLPGPVSALTAVRALVIIDPQTPDYEGLVEAIRDNQSEPVEVVVLDSQQDGIRQITEVLATRHKLDAVHIISHGTDGRLLLGNGWLDNTALQSNQDAVATWSKALNPGADLLFYGCDLASGSEGQALLSTFQALTGADIAASDDLTGHAALGGDWELEYQAGRIDTHLVMDEQTQRHWLAILNSAPTIVNNTGSTVLEGGTDTITTSELLYTSSHGSGDMLYTVTSGPAYGQLELVSNPGVAISGFTQTDIDSNRLIYVHNGVSTPTTDSFVFDVRKQAGGGTNFNETFSFTVTPVNDAPVIVNQSFAVDENSANGTSVGTVAASDQDPADTLSYSITAGNTGNAFA
;
A
#
# COMPACT_ATOMS: atom_id res chain seq x y z
N MET A 1 -59.56 -23.56 -12.03
CA MET A 1 -59.53 -22.27 -12.76
C MET A 1 -58.30 -21.53 -12.23
N CYS A 2 -57.08 -21.79 -12.77
CA CYS A 2 -56.38 -21.02 -13.83
C CYS A 2 -56.36 -19.51 -13.52
N MET A 3 -55.25 -18.77 -13.48
CA MET A 3 -53.98 -18.78 -14.26
C MET A 3 -52.84 -18.18 -13.39
N LYS A 4 -51.62 -18.74 -13.37
CA LYS A 4 -50.37 -18.36 -14.10
C LYS A 4 -50.05 -16.85 -14.19
N ASN A 5 -48.88 -16.46 -13.68
CA ASN A 5 -47.79 -15.86 -14.47
C ASN A 5 -46.43 -15.94 -13.73
N GLU A 6 -45.43 -16.39 -14.50
CA GLU A 6 -44.00 -16.53 -14.22
C GLU A 6 -43.27 -15.25 -14.65
N GLU A 7 -42.19 -14.84 -13.96
CA GLU A 7 -41.01 -14.24 -14.61
C GLU A 7 -39.72 -14.47 -13.78
N ASN A 8 -38.79 -15.21 -14.40
CA ASN A 8 -37.34 -15.07 -14.48
C ASN A 8 -36.46 -14.90 -13.21
N TYR A 9 -35.94 -16.03 -12.72
CA TYR A 9 -34.62 -16.08 -12.09
C TYR A 9 -33.59 -16.58 -13.12
N LYS A 10 -32.54 -15.79 -13.37
CA LYS A 10 -31.35 -16.24 -14.11
C LYS A 10 -30.56 -17.17 -13.19
N GLU A 11 -30.52 -18.47 -13.51
CA GLU A 11 -29.51 -19.38 -12.97
C GLU A 11 -28.17 -19.11 -13.68
N GLU A 12 -27.17 -18.63 -12.95
CA GLU A 12 -25.79 -18.70 -13.39
C GLU A 12 -25.26 -20.11 -13.14
N ALA A 13 -24.93 -20.80 -14.23
CA ALA A 13 -24.38 -22.15 -14.19
C ALA A 13 -22.95 -22.12 -13.64
N LEU A 14 -22.71 -22.89 -12.58
CA LEU A 14 -21.39 -23.17 -12.02
C LEU A 14 -20.58 -23.99 -13.04
N LEU A 15 -19.54 -23.40 -13.64
CA LEU A 15 -18.60 -24.14 -14.48
C LEU A 15 -17.63 -24.90 -13.56
N MET A 16 -17.93 -26.17 -13.26
CA MET A 16 -16.96 -27.08 -12.64
C MET A 16 -16.09 -27.70 -13.75
N GLU A 17 -14.81 -27.36 -13.75
CA GLU A 17 -13.81 -28.03 -14.59
C GLU A 17 -13.36 -29.34 -13.91
N GLN A 18 -13.44 -30.44 -14.64
CA GLN A 18 -13.11 -31.77 -14.15
C GLN A 18 -11.61 -32.00 -14.38
N LEU A 19 -10.82 -32.00 -13.31
CA LEU A 19 -9.39 -32.34 -13.39
C LEU A 19 -9.22 -33.81 -13.79
N GLU A 20 -8.52 -34.07 -14.89
CA GLU A 20 -8.16 -35.43 -15.30
C GLU A 20 -7.25 -36.12 -14.27
N PRO A 21 -7.46 -37.41 -13.95
CA PRO A 21 -6.61 -38.13 -13.02
C PRO A 21 -5.22 -38.38 -13.63
N ARG A 22 -4.16 -37.87 -12.98
CA ARG A 22 -2.77 -38.21 -13.33
C ARG A 22 -2.49 -39.69 -13.05
N LEU A 23 -2.19 -40.45 -14.10
CA LEU A 23 -1.58 -41.79 -13.96
C LEU A 23 -0.18 -41.65 -13.34
N LEU A 24 -0.01 -42.16 -12.13
CA LEU A 24 1.30 -42.46 -11.54
C LEU A 24 1.85 -43.74 -12.17
N LEU A 25 2.79 -43.62 -13.11
CA LEU A 25 3.63 -44.76 -13.52
C LEU A 25 4.81 -44.87 -12.56
N SER A 26 4.76 -45.83 -11.64
CA SER A 26 5.95 -46.38 -10.99
C SER A 26 6.54 -47.47 -11.90
N ALA A 27 7.64 -47.15 -12.58
CA ALA A 27 8.43 -48.17 -13.27
C ALA A 27 9.52 -48.67 -12.32
N GLY A 28 9.20 -49.74 -11.60
CA GLY A 28 10.18 -50.62 -10.96
C GLY A 28 10.95 -51.43 -12.01
N ALA A 29 12.20 -51.75 -11.69
CA ALA A 29 13.18 -52.39 -12.55
C ALA A 29 12.76 -53.78 -13.08
N ALA A 30 13.06 -54.04 -14.35
CA ALA A 30 13.37 -55.37 -14.88
C ALA A 30 14.17 -55.22 -16.19
N GLY A 31 15.38 -55.79 -16.21
CA GLY A 31 16.31 -55.65 -17.33
C GLY A 31 15.93 -56.47 -18.57
N LEU A 32 16.63 -56.19 -19.67
CA LEU A 32 16.91 -57.18 -20.70
C LEU A 32 18.16 -56.80 -21.50
N PHE A 33 19.02 -57.79 -21.67
CA PHE A 33 20.30 -57.78 -22.36
C PHE A 33 20.17 -57.52 -23.88
N VAL A 34 21.14 -56.80 -24.45
CA VAL A 34 21.69 -57.10 -25.78
C VAL A 34 23.21 -56.93 -25.74
N ALA A 35 23.91 -57.93 -26.26
CA ALA A 35 25.36 -58.08 -26.25
C ALA A 35 26.03 -57.62 -27.56
N ALA A 36 27.37 -57.59 -27.49
CA ALA A 36 28.40 -57.37 -28.52
C ALA A 36 28.71 -55.89 -28.81
N ASP A 37 29.95 -55.40 -28.72
CA ASP A 37 31.18 -56.00 -29.24
C ASP A 37 32.43 -55.66 -28.40
N VAL A 38 33.49 -56.45 -28.58
CA VAL A 38 34.70 -56.57 -27.75
C VAL A 38 35.91 -55.95 -28.45
N ALA A 39 36.68 -55.10 -27.76
CA ALA A 39 38.12 -54.91 -27.94
C ALA A 39 38.66 -54.08 -26.75
N ASP A 40 39.30 -54.72 -25.76
CA ASP A 40 40.74 -55.03 -25.69
C ASP A 40 41.49 -53.98 -24.87
N ALA A 41 41.92 -54.39 -23.66
CA ALA A 41 43.28 -54.25 -23.12
C ALA A 41 43.30 -54.08 -21.59
N GLY A 42 43.94 -55.05 -20.91
CA GLY A 42 44.71 -54.81 -19.68
C GLY A 42 43.94 -54.84 -18.35
N VAL A 43 43.87 -56.01 -17.73
CA VAL A 43 43.64 -56.13 -16.28
C VAL A 43 44.97 -55.88 -15.57
N ASP A 44 45.07 -54.77 -14.83
CA ASP A 44 46.11 -54.52 -13.84
C ASP A 44 45.57 -54.85 -12.44
N THR A 45 46.21 -55.81 -11.77
CA THR A 45 45.85 -56.33 -10.45
C THR A 45 46.65 -55.63 -9.35
N GLY A 46 46.44 -54.32 -9.18
CA GLY A 46 46.97 -53.56 -8.05
C GLY A 46 46.03 -53.57 -6.84
N PRO A 47 46.53 -53.57 -5.58
CA PRO A 47 45.68 -53.56 -4.40
C PRO A 47 44.88 -52.25 -4.28
N LEU A 48 43.58 -52.39 -3.95
CA LEU A 48 42.69 -51.29 -3.60
C LEU A 48 43.12 -50.68 -2.25
N ASP A 49 44.12 -49.81 -2.29
CA ASP A 49 44.47 -48.96 -1.14
C ASP A 49 44.36 -47.50 -1.58
N SER A 50 43.11 -47.05 -1.71
CA SER A 50 42.78 -45.63 -1.66
C SER A 50 42.21 -45.37 -0.28
N PRO A 51 42.77 -44.45 0.52
CA PRO A 51 42.20 -44.13 1.81
C PRO A 51 40.77 -43.62 1.58
N LEU A 52 39.84 -44.13 2.39
CA LEU A 52 38.49 -43.58 2.49
C LEU A 52 38.60 -42.05 2.62
N PRO A 53 37.78 -41.26 1.90
CA PRO A 53 37.64 -39.86 2.22
C PRO A 53 37.29 -39.77 3.71
N GLY A 54 38.01 -38.94 4.47
CA GLY A 54 37.68 -38.67 5.86
C GLY A 54 36.23 -38.20 5.99
N PRO A 55 35.65 -38.23 7.21
CA PRO A 55 34.28 -37.78 7.41
C PRO A 55 34.12 -36.39 6.80
N VAL A 56 33.16 -36.25 5.89
CA VAL A 56 32.71 -34.96 5.38
C VAL A 56 32.35 -34.14 6.60
N SER A 57 33.02 -33.00 6.80
CA SER A 57 32.69 -32.08 7.90
C SER A 57 31.18 -31.89 7.91
N ALA A 58 30.55 -32.24 9.03
CA ALA A 58 29.19 -31.82 9.28
C ALA A 58 29.14 -30.30 9.11
N LEU A 59 28.25 -29.81 8.25
CA LEU A 59 27.90 -28.39 8.21
C LEU A 59 27.57 -27.98 9.65
N THR A 60 28.38 -27.10 10.22
CA THR A 60 28.08 -26.51 11.53
C THR A 60 26.75 -25.80 11.38
N ALA A 61 25.72 -26.20 12.13
CA ALA A 61 24.41 -25.57 12.05
C ALA A 61 24.54 -24.07 12.30
N VAL A 62 24.16 -23.26 11.32
CA VAL A 62 24.19 -21.79 11.35
C VAL A 62 23.28 -21.32 12.48
N ARG A 63 23.80 -20.51 13.40
CA ARG A 63 23.01 -19.90 14.47
C ARG A 63 22.48 -18.54 14.02
N ALA A 64 21.25 -18.54 13.53
CA ALA A 64 20.56 -17.34 13.07
C ALA A 64 19.59 -16.79 14.13
N LEU A 65 19.60 -15.48 14.30
CA LEU A 65 18.60 -14.72 15.05
C LEU A 65 17.81 -13.84 14.08
N VAL A 66 16.49 -13.92 14.11
CA VAL A 66 15.59 -13.05 13.36
C VAL A 66 14.93 -12.07 14.32
N ILE A 67 15.06 -10.79 14.03
CA ILE A 67 14.46 -9.69 14.77
C ILE A 67 13.42 -9.04 13.86
N ILE A 68 12.18 -8.94 14.31
CA ILE A 68 11.06 -8.41 13.52
C ILE A 68 10.46 -7.21 14.23
N ASP A 69 10.27 -6.11 13.50
CA ASP A 69 9.44 -5.00 13.98
C ASP A 69 7.95 -5.33 13.79
N PRO A 70 7.12 -5.24 14.84
CA PRO A 70 5.71 -5.62 14.76
C PRO A 70 4.86 -4.65 13.92
N GLN A 71 5.42 -3.53 13.47
CA GLN A 71 4.72 -2.62 12.57
C GLN A 71 4.75 -3.10 11.11
N THR A 72 5.55 -4.13 10.80
CA THR A 72 5.50 -4.80 9.49
C THR A 72 4.12 -5.45 9.25
N PRO A 73 3.62 -5.48 8.00
CA PRO A 73 2.29 -6.03 7.72
C PRO A 73 2.23 -7.52 8.07
N ASP A 74 1.17 -7.97 8.76
CA ASP A 74 0.99 -9.38 9.13
C ASP A 74 2.28 -10.00 9.73
N TYR A 75 2.89 -9.30 10.69
CA TYR A 75 4.13 -9.76 11.31
C TYR A 75 3.93 -11.10 12.03
N GLU A 76 2.72 -11.39 12.55
CA GLU A 76 2.40 -12.70 13.13
C GLU A 76 2.49 -13.82 12.08
N GLY A 77 1.88 -13.63 10.90
CA GLY A 77 1.99 -14.57 9.80
C GLY A 77 3.43 -14.75 9.32
N LEU A 78 4.23 -13.68 9.32
CA LEU A 78 5.66 -13.74 9.03
C LEU A 78 6.44 -14.56 10.07
N VAL A 79 6.18 -14.34 11.36
CA VAL A 79 6.81 -15.11 12.46
C VAL A 79 6.47 -16.60 12.35
N GLU A 80 5.21 -16.93 12.08
CA GLU A 80 4.76 -18.31 11.91
C GLU A 80 5.46 -18.97 10.72
N ALA A 81 5.48 -18.29 9.57
CA ALA A 81 6.11 -18.82 8.36
C ALA A 81 7.63 -19.03 8.52
N ILE A 82 8.33 -18.10 9.19
CA ILE A 82 9.76 -18.24 9.49
C ILE A 82 10.01 -19.38 10.49
N ARG A 83 9.09 -19.69 11.41
CA ARG A 83 9.30 -20.81 12.35
C ARG A 83 8.99 -22.16 11.73
N ASP A 84 7.96 -22.24 10.89
CA ASP A 84 7.43 -23.50 10.38
C ASP A 84 8.16 -24.01 9.13
N ASN A 85 8.73 -23.10 8.32
CA ASN A 85 9.33 -23.46 7.03
C ASN A 85 10.86 -23.62 7.06
N GLN A 86 11.48 -23.55 8.24
CA GLN A 86 12.94 -23.64 8.37
C GLN A 86 13.42 -25.06 8.58
N SER A 87 14.48 -25.42 7.85
CA SER A 87 15.14 -26.72 8.01
C SER A 87 15.94 -26.82 9.31
N GLU A 88 16.32 -25.67 9.87
CA GLU A 88 17.08 -25.53 11.12
C GLU A 88 16.31 -24.60 12.09
N PRO A 89 16.42 -24.80 13.41
CA PRO A 89 15.73 -23.96 14.37
C PRO A 89 16.27 -22.52 14.36
N VAL A 90 15.42 -21.58 13.97
CA VAL A 90 15.70 -20.14 13.98
C VAL A 90 15.09 -19.49 15.22
N GLU A 91 15.87 -18.67 15.92
CA GLU A 91 15.34 -17.87 17.03
C GLU A 91 14.67 -16.61 16.47
N VAL A 92 13.40 -16.38 16.81
CA VAL A 92 12.65 -15.19 16.36
C VAL A 92 12.28 -14.33 17.56
N VAL A 93 12.70 -13.06 17.53
CA VAL A 93 12.40 -12.02 18.52
C VAL A 93 11.58 -10.92 17.85
N VAL A 94 10.44 -10.58 18.44
CA VAL A 94 9.61 -9.45 18.01
C VAL A 94 9.89 -8.27 18.92
N LEU A 95 10.14 -7.09 18.35
CA LEU A 95 10.35 -5.85 19.11
C LEU A 95 9.04 -5.34 19.71
N ASP A 96 9.13 -4.48 20.73
CA ASP A 96 8.03 -3.64 21.20
C ASP A 96 8.05 -2.30 20.47
N SER A 97 6.96 -1.98 19.75
CA SER A 97 6.79 -0.74 18.98
C SER A 97 6.74 0.53 19.83
N GLN A 98 6.60 0.41 21.15
CA GLN A 98 6.60 1.57 22.07
C GLN A 98 7.95 1.85 22.71
N GLN A 99 8.96 1.00 22.45
CA GLN A 99 10.28 1.09 23.06
C GLN A 99 11.37 1.38 22.04
N ASP A 100 12.49 1.96 22.48
CA ASP A 100 13.66 2.20 21.62
C ASP A 100 14.20 0.87 21.05
N GLY A 101 14.22 0.75 19.72
CA GLY A 101 14.62 -0.48 19.04
C GLY A 101 16.10 -0.83 19.19
N ILE A 102 17.02 0.16 19.15
CA ILE A 102 18.46 -0.09 19.29
C ILE A 102 18.76 -0.67 20.68
N ARG A 103 18.15 -0.13 21.73
CA ARG A 103 18.25 -0.64 23.09
C ARG A 103 17.74 -2.08 23.19
N GLN A 104 16.57 -2.37 22.62
CA GLN A 104 15.99 -3.72 22.63
C GLN A 104 16.92 -4.73 21.94
N ILE A 105 17.42 -4.42 20.74
CA ILE A 105 18.36 -5.28 20.03
C ILE A 105 19.65 -5.47 20.82
N THR A 106 20.17 -4.40 21.43
CA THR A 106 21.35 -4.47 22.29
C THR A 106 21.14 -5.41 23.49
N GLU A 107 19.99 -5.34 24.15
CA GLU A 107 19.64 -6.21 25.28
C GLU A 107 19.48 -7.67 24.85
N VAL A 108 18.87 -7.90 23.69
CA VAL A 108 18.74 -9.22 23.08
C VAL A 108 20.13 -9.80 22.81
N LEU A 109 20.97 -9.09 22.04
CA LEU A 109 22.29 -9.56 21.65
C LEU A 109 23.25 -9.72 22.83
N ALA A 110 23.12 -8.92 23.90
CA ALA A 110 23.94 -9.06 25.11
C ALA A 110 23.84 -10.43 25.80
N THR A 111 22.77 -11.19 25.53
CA THR A 111 22.52 -12.52 26.10
C THR A 111 22.68 -13.67 25.10
N ARG A 112 23.04 -13.38 23.85
CA ARG A 112 23.33 -14.37 22.80
C ARG A 112 24.83 -14.40 22.51
N HIS A 113 25.30 -15.54 22.00
CA HIS A 113 26.72 -15.74 21.67
C HIS A 113 26.87 -16.66 20.46
N LYS A 114 27.92 -16.42 19.66
CA LYS A 114 28.30 -17.21 18.50
C LYS A 114 27.20 -17.28 17.44
N LEU A 115 26.51 -16.16 17.20
CA LEU A 115 25.59 -16.01 16.09
C LEU A 115 26.40 -15.93 14.80
N ASP A 116 25.96 -16.70 13.81
CA ASP A 116 26.49 -16.65 12.44
C ASP A 116 25.72 -15.63 11.59
N ALA A 117 24.47 -15.34 11.97
CA ALA A 117 23.65 -14.35 11.30
C ALA A 117 22.67 -13.65 12.24
N VAL A 118 22.41 -12.36 11.97
CA VAL A 118 21.27 -11.63 12.51
C VAL A 118 20.49 -11.02 11.35
N HIS A 119 19.22 -11.40 11.24
CA HIS A 119 18.28 -10.86 10.27
C HIS A 119 17.41 -9.83 10.99
N ILE A 120 17.30 -8.62 10.45
CA ILE A 120 16.46 -7.56 10.99
C ILE A 120 15.42 -7.22 9.92
N ILE A 121 14.16 -7.51 10.20
CA ILE A 121 13.04 -7.32 9.29
C ILE A 121 12.16 -6.17 9.79
N SER A 122 12.08 -5.10 9.00
CA SER A 122 11.29 -3.92 9.36
C SER A 122 10.94 -3.07 8.13
N HIS A 123 10.26 -1.95 8.36
CA HIS A 123 10.10 -0.89 7.38
C HIS A 123 11.40 -0.12 7.15
N GLY A 124 11.70 0.16 5.88
CA GLY A 124 12.88 0.90 5.45
C GLY A 124 12.58 2.05 4.48
N THR A 125 13.62 2.85 4.27
CA THR A 125 13.81 3.84 3.19
C THR A 125 15.32 4.08 3.06
N ASP A 126 15.78 4.83 2.04
CA ASP A 126 17.19 5.24 1.97
C ASP A 126 17.68 5.85 3.29
N GLY A 127 18.70 5.24 3.90
CA GLY A 127 19.34 5.76 5.10
C GLY A 127 18.60 5.57 6.41
N ARG A 128 17.42 4.94 6.43
CA ARG A 128 16.65 4.77 7.68
C ARG A 128 15.88 3.45 7.76
N LEU A 129 15.90 2.84 8.95
CA LEU A 129 15.13 1.64 9.28
C LEU A 129 14.28 1.91 10.53
N LEU A 130 13.00 1.58 10.51
CA LEU A 130 12.13 1.72 11.69
C LEU A 130 12.47 0.62 12.69
N LEU A 131 12.74 0.93 13.96
CA LEU A 131 12.95 -0.08 14.99
C LEU A 131 12.29 0.36 16.29
N GLY A 132 11.23 -0.35 16.68
CA GLY A 132 10.42 -0.01 17.84
C GLY A 132 9.72 1.34 17.63
N ASN A 133 9.98 2.29 18.52
CA ASN A 133 9.37 3.63 18.48
C ASN A 133 10.21 4.70 17.74
N GLY A 134 11.31 4.32 17.09
CA GLY A 134 12.27 5.27 16.54
C GLY A 134 12.90 4.82 15.22
N TRP A 135 13.50 5.78 14.52
CA TRP A 135 14.26 5.53 13.30
C TRP A 135 15.73 5.30 13.63
N LEU A 136 16.26 4.18 13.15
CA LEU A 136 17.68 3.96 13.03
C LEU A 136 18.16 4.64 11.75
N ASP A 137 18.82 5.78 11.90
CA ASP A 137 19.50 6.52 10.84
C ASP A 137 20.96 6.83 11.23
N ASN A 138 21.70 7.56 10.39
CA ASN A 138 23.09 7.92 10.67
C ASN A 138 23.27 8.70 11.99
N THR A 139 22.29 9.52 12.39
CA THR A 139 22.33 10.33 13.61
C THR A 139 22.06 9.47 14.85
N ALA A 140 21.04 8.61 14.76
CA ALA A 140 20.71 7.66 15.80
C ALA A 140 21.86 6.66 16.00
N LEU A 141 22.46 6.16 14.92
CA LEU A 141 23.62 5.27 14.98
C LEU A 141 24.81 5.97 15.63
N GLN A 142 25.12 7.22 15.25
CA GLN A 142 26.17 8.03 15.87
C GLN A 142 25.96 8.24 17.38
N SER A 143 24.72 8.45 17.80
CA SER A 143 24.37 8.63 19.21
C SER A 143 24.46 7.34 20.02
N ASN A 144 24.40 6.18 19.35
CA ASN A 144 24.36 4.85 19.97
C ASN A 144 25.56 3.96 19.59
N GLN A 145 26.66 4.51 19.07
CA GLN A 145 27.79 3.74 18.55
C GLN A 145 28.37 2.77 19.56
N ASP A 146 28.50 3.18 20.82
CA ASP A 146 29.03 2.33 21.89
C ASP A 146 28.15 1.10 22.13
N ALA A 147 26.81 1.29 22.10
CA ALA A 147 25.85 0.21 22.26
C ALA A 147 25.91 -0.76 21.07
N VAL A 148 25.87 -0.23 19.85
CA VAL A 148 25.92 -1.03 18.61
C VAL A 148 27.26 -1.76 18.47
N ALA A 149 28.39 -1.15 18.85
CA ALA A 149 29.69 -1.81 18.83
C ALA A 149 29.72 -3.04 19.75
N THR A 150 28.91 -3.09 20.82
CA THR A 150 28.82 -4.27 21.68
C THR A 150 28.16 -5.48 21.00
N TRP A 151 27.40 -5.28 19.91
CA TRP A 151 26.74 -6.35 19.18
C TRP A 151 27.74 -7.38 18.64
N SER A 152 28.96 -6.92 18.28
CA SER A 152 30.08 -7.78 17.88
C SER A 152 30.39 -8.92 18.87
N LYS A 153 30.08 -8.77 20.16
CA LYS A 153 30.31 -9.80 21.19
C LYS A 153 29.36 -11.00 21.07
N ALA A 154 28.21 -10.81 20.41
CA ALA A 154 27.25 -11.87 20.14
C ALA A 154 27.62 -12.66 18.88
N LEU A 155 28.44 -12.10 18.00
CA LEU A 155 28.71 -12.58 16.65
C LEU A 155 29.98 -13.43 16.57
N ASN A 156 30.00 -14.42 15.68
CA ASN A 156 31.24 -15.06 15.24
C ASN A 156 32.02 -14.14 14.26
N PRO A 157 33.33 -14.34 14.09
CA PRO A 157 34.07 -13.68 13.01
C PRO A 157 33.48 -14.04 11.64
N GLY A 158 33.18 -13.05 10.81
CA GLY A 158 32.50 -13.23 9.52
C GLY A 158 31.02 -13.56 9.64
N ALA A 159 30.38 -13.19 10.75
CA ALA A 159 28.93 -13.27 10.86
C ALA A 159 28.26 -12.20 9.97
N ASP A 160 27.05 -12.51 9.52
CA ASP A 160 26.26 -11.65 8.66
C ASP A 160 25.24 -10.81 9.47
N LEU A 161 25.09 -9.52 9.13
CA LEU A 161 23.95 -8.71 9.52
C LEU A 161 23.14 -8.36 8.28
N LEU A 162 21.92 -8.89 8.22
CA LEU A 162 21.03 -8.78 7.06
C LEU A 162 19.86 -7.86 7.42
N PHE A 163 19.70 -6.77 6.68
CA PHE A 163 18.66 -5.76 6.91
C PHE A 163 17.60 -5.82 5.81
N TYR A 164 16.42 -6.32 6.15
CA TYR A 164 15.24 -6.32 5.29
C TYR A 164 14.41 -5.10 5.62
N GLY A 165 14.52 -4.09 4.77
CA GLY A 165 13.69 -2.89 4.82
C GLY A 165 13.79 -2.20 3.47
N CYS A 166 12.62 -1.85 2.92
CA CYS A 166 12.56 -1.35 1.55
C CYS A 166 13.51 -0.17 1.33
N ASP A 167 14.20 -0.16 0.20
CA ASP A 167 15.03 0.93 -0.30
C ASP A 167 16.17 1.35 0.65
N LEU A 168 16.51 0.56 1.67
CA LEU A 168 17.43 0.95 2.74
C LEU A 168 18.79 1.39 2.21
N ALA A 169 19.30 0.70 1.20
CA ALA A 169 20.60 0.93 0.58
C ALA A 169 20.53 1.63 -0.79
N SER A 170 19.35 2.12 -1.19
CA SER A 170 19.10 2.70 -2.52
C SER A 170 19.93 3.94 -2.84
N GLY A 171 20.35 4.70 -1.83
CA GLY A 171 21.12 5.92 -1.98
C GLY A 171 22.37 5.99 -1.09
N SER A 172 23.05 7.13 -1.19
CA SER A 172 24.32 7.33 -0.47
C SER A 172 24.16 7.43 1.04
N GLU A 173 22.99 7.83 1.53
CA GLU A 173 22.71 7.89 2.97
C GLU A 173 22.60 6.49 3.57
N GLY A 174 21.87 5.60 2.90
CA GLY A 174 21.78 4.17 3.19
C GLY A 174 23.12 3.47 3.23
N GLN A 175 23.90 3.63 2.17
CA GLN A 175 25.22 3.00 2.07
C GLN A 175 26.18 3.50 3.16
N ALA A 176 26.12 4.79 3.53
CA ALA A 176 26.91 5.34 4.63
C ALA A 176 26.50 4.76 6.00
N LEU A 177 25.19 4.58 6.22
CA LEU A 177 24.66 3.94 7.43
C LEU A 177 25.21 2.51 7.57
N LEU A 178 25.09 1.72 6.51
CA LEU A 178 25.51 0.32 6.49
C LEU A 178 27.04 0.17 6.60
N SER A 179 27.81 1.07 5.98
CA SER A 179 29.27 1.12 6.15
C SER A 179 29.66 1.40 7.60
N THR A 180 28.91 2.26 8.30
CA THR A 180 29.13 2.53 9.72
C THR A 180 28.80 1.31 10.58
N PHE A 181 27.72 0.57 10.28
CA PHE A 181 27.42 -0.70 10.94
C PHE A 181 28.56 -1.71 10.78
N GLN A 182 29.04 -1.92 9.55
CA GLN A 182 30.18 -2.81 9.28
C GLN A 182 31.41 -2.43 10.12
N ALA A 183 31.73 -1.13 10.19
CA ALA A 183 32.87 -0.65 10.96
C ALA A 183 32.72 -0.86 12.48
N LEU A 184 31.50 -0.75 13.01
CA LEU A 184 31.21 -0.91 14.44
C LEU A 184 31.14 -2.37 14.88
N THR A 185 30.56 -3.25 14.05
CA THR A 185 30.30 -4.65 14.42
C THR A 185 31.34 -5.61 13.89
N GLY A 186 32.05 -5.25 12.81
CA GLY A 186 32.98 -6.13 12.09
C GLY A 186 32.28 -7.25 11.31
N ALA A 187 30.95 -7.19 11.18
CA ALA A 187 30.13 -8.15 10.45
C ALA A 187 30.10 -7.83 8.95
N ASP A 188 29.83 -8.85 8.14
CA ASP A 188 29.46 -8.67 6.74
C ASP A 188 28.00 -8.19 6.68
N ILE A 189 27.69 -7.25 5.78
CA ILE A 189 26.38 -6.58 5.74
C ILE A 189 25.66 -6.88 4.43
N ALA A 190 24.38 -7.22 4.50
CA ALA A 190 23.48 -7.26 3.36
C ALA A 190 22.24 -6.40 3.64
N ALA A 191 21.73 -5.69 2.64
CA ALA A 191 20.52 -4.88 2.76
C ALA A 191 19.78 -4.77 1.43
N SER A 192 18.47 -4.54 1.50
CA SER A 192 17.66 -4.27 0.32
C SER A 192 17.88 -2.84 -0.19
N ASP A 193 17.95 -2.68 -1.50
CA ASP A 193 18.03 -1.37 -2.18
C ASP A 193 16.76 -1.01 -2.97
N ASP A 194 15.73 -1.85 -2.92
CA ASP A 194 14.42 -1.63 -3.54
C ASP A 194 13.23 -2.13 -2.67
N LEU A 195 12.08 -2.41 -3.27
CA LEU A 195 10.91 -2.88 -2.53
C LEU A 195 11.13 -4.32 -2.00
N THR A 196 11.36 -4.46 -0.70
CA THR A 196 11.37 -5.80 -0.09
C THR A 196 9.97 -6.39 0.14
N GLY A 197 9.67 -7.58 -0.37
CA GLY A 197 8.46 -8.36 -0.08
C GLY A 197 7.98 -9.27 -1.22
N HIS A 198 6.67 -9.41 -1.36
CA HIS A 198 6.07 -10.36 -2.31
C HIS A 198 6.12 -9.87 -3.77
N ALA A 199 6.57 -10.74 -4.69
CA ALA A 199 6.73 -10.46 -6.13
C ALA A 199 5.50 -9.88 -6.82
N ALA A 200 4.29 -10.38 -6.50
CA ALA A 200 3.04 -9.87 -7.07
C ALA A 200 2.75 -8.39 -6.72
N LEU A 201 3.40 -7.85 -5.69
CA LEU A 201 3.29 -6.46 -5.26
C LEU A 201 4.48 -5.60 -5.74
N GLY A 202 5.35 -6.18 -6.58
CA GLY A 202 6.50 -5.50 -7.16
C GLY A 202 7.74 -5.45 -6.27
N GLY A 203 7.79 -6.26 -5.19
CA GLY A 203 8.97 -6.40 -4.36
C GLY A 203 9.57 -7.81 -4.39
N ASP A 204 10.75 -7.98 -3.83
CA ASP A 204 11.37 -9.30 -3.67
C ASP A 204 12.11 -9.42 -2.32
N TRP A 205 12.79 -10.55 -2.08
CA TRP A 205 13.52 -10.78 -0.84
C TRP A 205 15.03 -10.87 -1.07
N GLU A 206 15.48 -10.37 -2.22
CA GLU A 206 16.89 -10.21 -2.51
C GLU A 206 17.46 -9.07 -1.64
N LEU A 207 18.77 -9.16 -1.38
CA LEU A 207 19.51 -8.13 -0.66
C LEU A 207 20.66 -7.74 -1.57
N GLU A 208 20.38 -6.75 -2.42
CA GLU A 208 21.18 -6.33 -3.56
C GLU A 208 22.47 -5.66 -3.09
N TYR A 209 22.38 -4.90 -1.99
CA TYR A 209 23.54 -4.28 -1.39
C TYR A 209 24.26 -5.27 -0.49
N GLN A 210 25.56 -5.48 -0.76
CA GLN A 210 26.43 -6.32 0.03
C GLN A 210 27.75 -5.60 0.33
N ALA A 211 28.16 -5.63 1.60
CA ALA A 211 29.45 -5.15 2.05
C ALA A 211 30.13 -6.25 2.86
N GLY A 212 31.03 -6.99 2.23
CA GLY A 212 31.62 -8.19 2.81
C GLY A 212 31.23 -9.45 2.04
N ARG A 213 31.42 -10.61 2.66
CA ARG A 213 31.00 -11.90 2.09
C ARG A 213 29.81 -12.45 2.86
N ILE A 214 28.69 -12.63 2.18
CA ILE A 214 27.47 -13.20 2.77
C ILE A 214 27.53 -14.72 2.65
N ASP A 215 27.63 -15.41 3.78
CA ASP A 215 27.74 -16.88 3.85
C ASP A 215 26.44 -17.53 4.37
N THR A 216 25.44 -16.71 4.76
CA THR A 216 24.16 -17.15 5.33
C THR A 216 23.07 -17.43 4.29
N HIS A 217 22.25 -18.45 4.55
CA HIS A 217 21.02 -18.70 3.79
C HIS A 217 19.91 -17.73 4.22
N LEU A 218 19.26 -17.06 3.27
CA LEU A 218 18.13 -16.16 3.54
C LEU A 218 17.05 -16.88 4.37
N VAL A 219 16.53 -16.22 5.41
CA VAL A 219 15.44 -16.75 6.27
C VAL A 219 14.07 -16.74 5.58
N MET A 220 14.01 -16.20 4.36
CA MET A 220 12.80 -16.08 3.56
C MET A 220 12.84 -17.15 2.47
N ASP A 221 12.40 -18.36 2.81
CA ASP A 221 12.35 -19.48 1.86
C ASP A 221 11.23 -19.31 0.82
N GLU A 222 11.27 -20.06 -0.29
CA GLU A 222 10.27 -19.90 -1.36
C GLU A 222 8.82 -20.09 -0.87
N GLN A 223 8.59 -20.94 0.13
CA GLN A 223 7.25 -21.15 0.66
C GLN A 223 6.76 -19.93 1.43
N THR A 224 7.60 -19.34 2.29
CA THR A 224 7.28 -18.10 2.99
C THR A 224 7.04 -16.96 2.02
N GLN A 225 7.91 -16.81 1.01
CA GLN A 225 7.77 -15.76 -0.01
C GLN A 225 6.46 -15.87 -0.82
N ARG A 226 5.94 -17.09 -1.05
CA ARG A 226 4.68 -17.31 -1.78
C ARG A 226 3.43 -17.09 -0.92
N HIS A 227 3.52 -17.26 0.39
CA HIS A 227 2.35 -17.21 1.28
C HIS A 227 2.19 -15.87 1.98
N TRP A 228 3.28 -15.18 2.33
CA TRP A 228 3.20 -13.86 2.94
C TRP A 228 3.02 -12.79 1.84
N LEU A 229 1.76 -12.38 1.62
CA LEU A 229 1.37 -11.48 0.53
C LEU A 229 1.41 -10.00 0.96
N ALA A 230 2.60 -9.51 1.31
CA ALA A 230 2.82 -8.11 1.68
C ALA A 230 4.19 -7.59 1.20
N ILE A 231 4.43 -6.29 1.38
CA ILE A 231 5.74 -5.65 1.22
C ILE A 231 6.10 -4.94 2.53
N LEU A 232 7.39 -4.89 2.86
CA LEU A 232 7.91 -4.24 4.06
C LEU A 232 7.90 -2.71 3.96
N ASN A 233 6.99 -2.14 3.17
CA ASN A 233 6.87 -0.70 3.01
C ASN A 233 5.62 -0.21 3.73
N SER A 234 5.74 0.79 4.60
CA SER A 234 4.61 1.31 5.37
C SER A 234 3.67 2.13 4.50
N ALA A 235 2.36 1.95 4.70
CA ALA A 235 1.35 2.84 4.12
C ALA A 235 1.44 4.24 4.78
N PRO A 236 1.03 5.31 4.08
CA PRO A 236 0.93 6.63 4.69
C PRO A 236 0.01 6.63 5.93
N THR A 237 0.34 7.43 6.94
CA THR A 237 -0.53 7.66 8.08
C THR A 237 -1.46 8.82 7.78
N ILE A 238 -2.76 8.61 7.99
CA ILE A 238 -3.76 9.68 7.94
C ILE A 238 -3.64 10.59 9.17
N VAL A 239 -3.50 11.89 8.95
CA VAL A 239 -3.51 12.91 10.02
C VAL A 239 -4.84 13.66 10.00
N ASN A 240 -5.23 14.18 8.82
CA ASN A 240 -6.50 14.87 8.62
C ASN A 240 -7.21 14.34 7.37
N ASN A 241 -8.52 14.14 7.49
CA ASN A 241 -9.46 13.96 6.39
C ASN A 241 -10.85 14.37 6.87
N THR A 242 -11.05 15.69 7.05
CA THR A 242 -12.26 16.23 7.69
C THR A 242 -13.32 16.66 6.69
N GLY A 243 -13.03 16.59 5.39
CA GLY A 243 -13.84 17.18 4.34
C GLY A 243 -13.75 18.71 4.29
N SER A 244 -14.48 19.32 3.37
CA SER A 244 -14.56 20.78 3.18
C SER A 244 -16.01 21.26 2.95
N THR A 245 -16.24 22.57 3.05
CA THR A 245 -17.51 23.24 2.71
C THR A 245 -17.30 24.29 1.64
N VAL A 246 -18.18 24.31 0.63
CA VAL A 246 -18.11 25.24 -0.50
C VAL A 246 -19.49 25.84 -0.77
N LEU A 247 -19.54 27.07 -1.28
CA LEU A 247 -20.78 27.63 -1.79
C LEU A 247 -21.16 26.97 -3.11
N GLU A 248 -22.45 26.88 -3.39
CA GLU A 248 -22.94 26.51 -4.71
C GLU A 248 -22.32 27.37 -5.81
N GLY A 249 -21.74 26.69 -6.81
CA GLY A 249 -21.05 27.34 -7.95
C GLY A 249 -19.73 28.00 -7.56
N GLY A 250 -19.32 27.86 -6.30
CA GLY A 250 -18.11 28.42 -5.74
C GLY A 250 -16.87 27.56 -5.99
N THR A 251 -15.74 28.12 -5.57
CA THR A 251 -14.45 27.45 -5.53
C THR A 251 -13.97 27.43 -4.09
N ASP A 252 -13.48 26.28 -3.65
CA ASP A 252 -12.87 26.11 -2.34
C ASP A 252 -11.44 25.59 -2.46
N THR A 253 -10.55 26.00 -1.55
CA THR A 253 -9.16 25.54 -1.51
C THR A 253 -9.01 24.49 -0.43
N ILE A 254 -8.55 23.30 -0.81
CA ILE A 254 -8.32 22.21 0.13
C ILE A 254 -7.00 22.46 0.85
N THR A 255 -7.06 22.52 2.18
CA THR A 255 -5.94 22.87 3.06
C THR A 255 -5.43 21.68 3.88
N THR A 256 -4.28 21.83 4.52
CA THR A 256 -3.70 20.78 5.40
C THR A 256 -4.51 20.51 6.66
N SER A 257 -5.35 21.44 7.10
CA SER A 257 -6.33 21.19 8.16
C SER A 257 -7.43 20.21 7.74
N GLU A 258 -7.67 20.08 6.44
CA GLU A 258 -8.75 19.26 5.90
C GLU A 258 -8.25 17.93 5.37
N LEU A 259 -7.12 17.93 4.64
CA LEU A 259 -6.51 16.73 4.08
C LEU A 259 -5.00 16.74 4.33
N LEU A 260 -4.53 15.79 5.15
CA LEU A 260 -3.11 15.60 5.44
C LEU A 260 -2.82 14.12 5.66
N TYR A 261 -1.95 13.57 4.81
CA TYR A 261 -1.27 12.30 5.08
C TYR A 261 0.22 12.55 5.27
N THR A 262 0.83 11.72 6.10
CA THR A 262 2.27 11.78 6.36
C THR A 262 2.88 10.40 6.28
N SER A 263 4.13 10.32 5.88
CA SER A 263 4.98 9.19 6.20
C SER A 263 5.84 9.51 7.43
N SER A 264 6.72 8.60 7.74
CA SER A 264 7.84 8.83 8.65
C SER A 264 8.85 9.88 8.18
N HIS A 265 8.82 10.29 6.91
CA HIS A 265 9.65 11.35 6.34
C HIS A 265 8.93 12.70 6.34
N GLY A 266 7.74 12.77 6.92
CA GLY A 266 6.86 13.93 6.85
C GLY A 266 5.84 13.80 5.73
N SER A 267 5.33 14.94 5.27
CA SER A 267 4.21 15.02 4.32
C SER A 267 4.67 15.15 2.87
N GLY A 268 5.91 15.62 2.64
CA GLY A 268 6.39 16.09 1.34
C GLY A 268 6.50 15.03 0.23
N ASP A 269 6.49 13.74 0.58
CA ASP A 269 6.62 12.62 -0.35
C ASP A 269 5.27 11.97 -0.72
N MET A 270 4.12 12.52 -0.34
CA MET A 270 2.83 11.87 -0.62
C MET A 270 2.28 12.21 -2.01
N LEU A 271 1.82 11.17 -2.72
CA LEU A 271 1.14 11.24 -4.01
C LEU A 271 -0.28 10.69 -3.88
N TYR A 272 -1.25 11.48 -4.34
CA TYR A 272 -2.68 11.16 -4.37
C TYR A 272 -3.10 10.86 -5.79
N THR A 273 -3.87 9.79 -5.97
CA THR A 273 -4.48 9.41 -7.25
C THR A 273 -5.98 9.32 -7.07
N VAL A 274 -6.73 10.16 -7.76
CA VAL A 274 -8.20 10.15 -7.74
C VAL A 274 -8.69 8.99 -8.58
N THR A 275 -9.34 8.02 -7.94
CA THR A 275 -9.88 6.82 -8.58
C THR A 275 -11.34 7.01 -8.99
N SER A 276 -12.07 7.88 -8.30
CA SER A 276 -13.39 8.37 -8.70
C SER A 276 -13.50 9.85 -8.37
N GLY A 277 -13.70 10.69 -9.39
CA GLY A 277 -13.83 12.14 -9.21
C GLY A 277 -15.19 12.58 -8.64
N PRO A 278 -15.32 13.87 -8.26
CA PRO A 278 -16.59 14.44 -7.83
C PRO A 278 -17.68 14.37 -8.91
N ALA A 279 -18.94 14.28 -8.49
CA ALA A 279 -20.09 14.20 -9.38
C ALA A 279 -20.64 15.58 -9.79
N TYR A 280 -20.46 16.58 -8.93
CA TYR A 280 -21.03 17.93 -9.04
C TYR A 280 -19.96 19.03 -9.03
N GLY A 281 -18.73 18.65 -9.37
CA GLY A 281 -17.61 19.57 -9.51
C GLY A 281 -16.37 18.87 -10.03
N GLN A 282 -15.22 19.52 -9.87
CA GLN A 282 -13.93 18.95 -10.26
C GLN A 282 -12.81 19.47 -9.38
N LEU A 283 -11.75 18.67 -9.26
CA LEU A 283 -10.50 19.09 -8.65
C LEU A 283 -9.61 19.75 -9.70
N GLU A 284 -8.97 20.86 -9.33
CA GLU A 284 -8.05 21.59 -10.18
C GLU A 284 -6.82 22.05 -9.40
N LEU A 285 -5.76 22.44 -10.11
CA LEU A 285 -4.68 23.23 -9.53
C LEU A 285 -4.89 24.70 -9.91
N VAL A 286 -4.66 25.61 -8.97
CA VAL A 286 -4.70 27.06 -9.21
C VAL A 286 -3.80 27.53 -10.37
N SER A 287 -2.78 26.74 -10.72
CA SER A 287 -1.85 27.02 -11.81
C SER A 287 -2.45 26.78 -13.20
N ASN A 288 -3.53 26.00 -13.31
CA ASN A 288 -4.21 25.69 -14.56
C ASN A 288 -5.74 25.58 -14.38
N PRO A 289 -6.43 26.71 -14.12
CA PRO A 289 -7.87 26.71 -13.86
C PRO A 289 -8.69 26.15 -15.04
N GLY A 290 -9.79 25.49 -14.73
CA GLY A 290 -10.71 24.85 -15.68
C GLY A 290 -10.25 23.48 -16.18
N VAL A 291 -9.10 22.98 -15.72
CA VAL A 291 -8.57 21.66 -16.11
C VAL A 291 -8.65 20.70 -14.95
N ALA A 292 -9.54 19.71 -15.08
CA ALA A 292 -9.68 18.64 -14.11
C ALA A 292 -8.39 17.83 -13.96
N ILE A 293 -8.01 17.52 -12.72
CA ILE A 293 -6.87 16.67 -12.39
C ILE A 293 -7.34 15.37 -11.74
N SER A 294 -6.59 14.29 -11.96
CA SER A 294 -6.79 13.00 -11.30
C SER A 294 -5.62 12.63 -10.39
N GLY A 295 -4.68 13.54 -10.14
CA GLY A 295 -3.56 13.32 -9.24
C GLY A 295 -2.93 14.62 -8.80
N PHE A 296 -2.46 14.62 -7.56
CA PHE A 296 -1.83 15.76 -6.88
C PHE A 296 -0.89 15.25 -5.78
N THR A 297 -0.07 16.11 -5.22
CA THR A 297 0.85 15.81 -4.13
C THR A 297 0.43 16.52 -2.85
N GLN A 298 0.91 16.06 -1.70
CA GLN A 298 0.71 16.81 -0.44
C GLN A 298 1.37 18.20 -0.49
N THR A 299 2.43 18.38 -1.28
CA THR A 299 3.03 19.70 -1.51
C THR A 299 2.05 20.65 -2.23
N ASP A 300 1.14 20.14 -3.07
CA ASP A 300 0.09 20.96 -3.67
C ASP A 300 -0.87 21.50 -2.62
N ILE A 301 -1.24 20.70 -1.62
CA ILE A 301 -2.09 21.10 -0.49
C ILE A 301 -1.33 22.05 0.44
N ASP A 302 -0.08 21.71 0.82
CA ASP A 302 0.77 22.51 1.70
C ASP A 302 1.01 23.92 1.12
N SER A 303 0.99 24.04 -0.21
CA SER A 303 1.14 25.30 -0.96
C SER A 303 -0.20 25.97 -1.31
N ASN A 304 -1.33 25.48 -0.79
CA ASN A 304 -2.69 25.97 -1.08
C ASN A 304 -3.00 26.04 -2.59
N ARG A 305 -2.58 25.02 -3.35
CA ARG A 305 -2.77 24.96 -4.81
C ARG A 305 -3.92 24.07 -5.26
N LEU A 306 -4.32 23.10 -4.44
CA LEU A 306 -5.42 22.20 -4.76
C LEU A 306 -6.75 22.89 -4.46
N ILE A 307 -7.62 22.95 -5.47
CA ILE A 307 -8.95 23.55 -5.35
C ILE A 307 -10.03 22.58 -5.82
N TYR A 308 -11.21 22.73 -5.25
CA TYR A 308 -12.46 22.14 -5.72
C TYR A 308 -13.33 23.23 -6.35
N VAL A 309 -13.87 22.98 -7.54
CA VAL A 309 -14.77 23.88 -8.25
C VAL A 309 -16.13 23.21 -8.40
N HIS A 310 -17.15 23.78 -7.75
CA HIS A 310 -18.52 23.29 -7.81
C HIS A 310 -19.22 23.75 -9.10
N ASN A 311 -20.03 22.89 -9.72
CA ASN A 311 -20.62 23.16 -11.05
C ASN A 311 -21.90 24.03 -11.02
N GLY A 312 -22.43 24.31 -9.82
CA GLY A 312 -23.59 25.18 -9.60
C GLY A 312 -24.94 24.48 -9.53
N VAL A 313 -24.99 23.16 -9.29
CA VAL A 313 -26.27 22.49 -8.97
C VAL A 313 -26.61 22.59 -7.47
N SER A 314 -27.79 23.10 -7.14
CA SER A 314 -28.18 23.33 -5.73
C SER A 314 -28.51 22.04 -4.96
N THR A 315 -28.76 20.94 -5.67
CA THR A 315 -29.01 19.62 -5.07
C THR A 315 -28.34 18.48 -5.84
N PRO A 316 -27.77 17.49 -5.13
CA PRO A 316 -27.67 17.34 -3.68
C PRO A 316 -26.65 18.30 -3.03
N THR A 317 -26.78 18.55 -1.72
CA THR A 317 -25.86 19.44 -0.97
C THR A 317 -24.56 18.75 -0.52
N THR A 318 -24.17 17.68 -1.21
CA THR A 318 -23.00 16.87 -0.87
C THR A 318 -22.35 16.37 -2.15
N ASP A 319 -21.02 16.39 -2.16
CA ASP A 319 -20.21 15.77 -3.20
C ASP A 319 -18.98 15.10 -2.57
N SER A 320 -18.26 14.26 -3.31
CA SER A 320 -17.05 13.62 -2.80
C SER A 320 -16.18 13.09 -3.92
N PHE A 321 -14.91 12.85 -3.63
CA PHE A 321 -14.05 12.04 -4.50
C PHE A 321 -13.41 10.90 -3.71
N VAL A 322 -13.09 9.82 -4.42
CA VAL A 322 -12.36 8.66 -3.92
C VAL A 322 -10.94 8.71 -4.46
N PHE A 323 -9.98 8.42 -3.60
CA PHE A 323 -8.57 8.46 -3.95
C PHE A 323 -7.76 7.35 -3.27
N ASP A 324 -6.61 7.06 -3.87
CA ASP A 324 -5.54 6.29 -3.27
C ASP A 324 -4.39 7.23 -2.90
N VAL A 325 -3.72 6.98 -1.78
CA VAL A 325 -2.54 7.76 -1.36
C VAL A 325 -1.37 6.84 -1.04
N ARG A 326 -0.21 7.19 -1.60
CA ARG A 326 1.05 6.45 -1.45
C ARG A 326 2.22 7.41 -1.36
N LYS A 327 3.39 6.88 -1.02
CA LYS A 327 4.64 7.63 -1.06
C LYS A 327 5.18 7.67 -2.50
N GLN A 328 5.79 8.77 -2.91
CA GLN A 328 6.36 8.96 -4.26
C GLN A 328 7.52 8.01 -4.53
N ALA A 329 8.31 7.68 -3.50
CA ALA A 329 9.36 6.68 -3.58
C ALA A 329 8.83 5.24 -3.73
N GLY A 330 7.51 5.03 -3.69
CA GLY A 330 6.88 3.72 -3.68
C GLY A 330 6.43 3.29 -2.28
N GLY A 331 5.72 2.16 -2.20
CA GLY A 331 5.37 1.50 -0.94
C GLY A 331 3.90 1.21 -0.70
N GLY A 332 3.57 1.00 0.58
CA GLY A 332 2.20 0.78 1.02
C GLY A 332 1.29 1.92 0.57
N THR A 333 0.05 1.57 0.20
CA THR A 333 -0.94 2.51 -0.32
C THR A 333 -2.19 2.42 0.55
N ASN A 334 -2.74 3.56 0.97
CA ASN A 334 -4.12 3.57 1.46
C ASN A 334 -5.03 3.62 0.24
N PHE A 335 -5.88 2.61 0.10
CA PHE A 335 -6.78 2.47 -1.03
C PHE A 335 -8.19 2.93 -0.67
N ASN A 336 -8.88 3.52 -1.64
CA ASN A 336 -10.30 3.88 -1.54
C ASN A 336 -10.64 4.85 -0.40
N GLU A 337 -9.75 5.79 -0.10
CA GLU A 337 -10.03 6.88 0.83
C GLU A 337 -11.06 7.84 0.20
N THR A 338 -11.91 8.45 1.03
CA THR A 338 -12.95 9.38 0.55
C THR A 338 -12.76 10.74 1.18
N PHE A 339 -12.77 11.80 0.37
CA PHE A 339 -12.84 13.18 0.82
C PHE A 339 -14.20 13.77 0.44
N SER A 340 -14.89 14.35 1.41
CA SER A 340 -16.28 14.81 1.25
C SER A 340 -16.39 16.33 1.23
N PHE A 341 -17.31 16.85 0.42
CA PHE A 341 -17.69 18.25 0.38
C PHE A 341 -19.14 18.43 0.86
N THR A 342 -19.37 19.48 1.64
CA THR A 342 -20.72 20.01 1.91
C THR A 342 -20.95 21.24 1.06
N VAL A 343 -22.03 21.26 0.29
CA VAL A 343 -22.40 22.40 -0.56
C VAL A 343 -23.43 23.25 0.18
N THR A 344 -23.14 24.54 0.33
CA THR A 344 -24.08 25.53 0.87
C THR A 344 -24.85 26.15 -0.30
N PRO A 345 -26.17 25.93 -0.40
CA PRO A 345 -26.99 26.49 -1.48
C PRO A 345 -26.93 28.02 -1.52
N VAL A 346 -27.02 28.58 -2.73
CA VAL A 346 -27.07 30.03 -2.96
C VAL A 346 -28.37 30.35 -3.69
N ASN A 347 -29.13 31.32 -3.18
CA ASN A 347 -30.42 31.70 -3.75
C ASN A 347 -30.30 32.13 -5.22
N ASP A 348 -30.98 31.42 -6.10
CA ASP A 348 -31.13 31.66 -7.52
C ASP A 348 -32.38 32.48 -7.84
N ALA A 349 -32.44 33.01 -9.06
CA ALA A 349 -33.62 33.72 -9.53
C ALA A 349 -34.63 32.73 -10.15
N PRO A 350 -35.95 32.95 -9.93
CA PRO A 350 -36.96 32.09 -10.52
C PRO A 350 -37.03 32.25 -12.04
N VAL A 351 -37.23 31.13 -12.73
CA VAL A 351 -37.37 31.04 -14.18
C VAL A 351 -38.84 30.89 -14.55
N ILE A 352 -39.33 31.76 -15.44
CA ILE A 352 -40.68 31.69 -15.99
C ILE A 352 -40.63 31.77 -17.52
N VAL A 353 -41.28 30.82 -18.19
CA VAL A 353 -41.42 30.81 -19.65
C VAL A 353 -42.78 31.40 -20.05
N ASN A 354 -42.84 32.00 -21.24
CA ASN A 354 -44.08 32.54 -21.80
C ASN A 354 -45.14 31.44 -21.90
N GLN A 355 -46.33 31.72 -21.35
CA GLN A 355 -47.47 30.82 -21.35
C GLN A 355 -48.68 31.51 -21.97
N SER A 356 -49.58 30.73 -22.54
CA SER A 356 -50.81 31.21 -23.16
C SER A 356 -51.96 30.33 -22.74
N PHE A 357 -53.09 30.96 -22.46
CA PHE A 357 -54.31 30.31 -22.00
C PHE A 357 -55.48 30.82 -22.82
N ALA A 358 -56.54 30.00 -22.93
CA ALA A 358 -57.77 30.35 -23.62
C ALA A 358 -58.94 30.32 -22.64
N VAL A 359 -59.89 31.23 -22.82
CA VAL A 359 -61.13 31.30 -22.06
C VAL A 359 -62.25 31.68 -23.02
N ASP A 360 -63.41 31.03 -22.89
CA ASP A 360 -64.55 31.32 -23.73
C ASP A 360 -65.08 32.74 -23.47
N GLU A 361 -65.54 33.39 -24.53
CA GLU A 361 -66.21 34.69 -24.40
C GLU A 361 -67.45 34.57 -23.48
N ASN A 362 -67.74 35.65 -22.74
CA ASN A 362 -68.85 35.70 -21.78
C ASN A 362 -68.74 34.73 -20.59
N SER A 363 -67.54 34.20 -20.31
CA SER A 363 -67.28 33.43 -19.10
C SER A 363 -67.62 34.23 -17.83
N ALA A 364 -68.17 33.57 -16.83
CA ALA A 364 -68.55 34.20 -15.56
C ALA A 364 -67.32 34.72 -14.80
N ASN A 365 -67.51 35.75 -13.96
CA ASN A 365 -66.43 36.24 -13.10
C ASN A 365 -65.94 35.13 -12.16
N GLY A 366 -64.62 34.99 -12.01
CA GLY A 366 -63.97 33.91 -11.27
C GLY A 366 -63.76 32.62 -12.07
N THR A 367 -64.05 32.59 -13.37
CA THR A 367 -63.67 31.47 -14.24
C THR A 367 -62.15 31.34 -14.28
N SER A 368 -61.64 30.15 -13.96
CA SER A 368 -60.19 29.87 -14.04
C SER A 368 -59.73 29.90 -15.49
N VAL A 369 -58.79 30.79 -15.80
CA VAL A 369 -58.19 30.93 -17.14
C VAL A 369 -57.02 29.95 -17.30
N GLY A 370 -56.24 29.75 -16.24
CA GLY A 370 -55.09 28.86 -16.24
C GLY A 370 -54.26 29.00 -14.97
N THR A 371 -53.21 28.19 -14.87
CA THR A 371 -52.22 28.26 -13.79
C THR A 371 -50.87 28.60 -14.41
N VAL A 372 -50.27 29.70 -13.97
CA VAL A 372 -48.93 30.10 -14.40
C VAL A 372 -47.91 29.18 -13.73
N ALA A 373 -47.10 28.50 -14.54
CA ALA A 373 -45.97 27.72 -14.05
C ALA A 373 -44.67 28.55 -14.09
N ALA A 374 -43.95 28.58 -12.98
CA ALA A 374 -42.56 29.00 -12.93
C ALA A 374 -41.78 27.96 -12.11
N SER A 375 -40.46 27.95 -12.24
CA SER A 375 -39.56 27.05 -11.53
C SER A 375 -38.46 27.84 -10.85
N ASP A 376 -37.97 27.35 -9.74
CA ASP A 376 -36.75 27.83 -9.08
C ASP A 376 -35.78 26.65 -8.92
N GLN A 377 -34.47 26.93 -8.94
CA GLN A 377 -33.47 25.89 -8.69
C GLN A 377 -33.37 25.58 -7.19
N ASP A 378 -33.76 26.53 -6.33
CA ASP A 378 -33.84 26.35 -4.88
C ASP A 378 -35.14 25.64 -4.46
N PRO A 379 -35.09 24.37 -4.00
CA PRO A 379 -36.31 23.63 -3.67
C PRO A 379 -37.04 24.17 -2.43
N ALA A 380 -36.34 24.97 -1.60
CA ALA A 380 -36.89 25.57 -0.39
C ALA A 380 -37.62 26.91 -0.67
N ASP A 381 -37.44 27.49 -1.86
CA ASP A 381 -37.96 28.81 -2.18
C ASP A 381 -39.47 28.78 -2.48
N THR A 382 -40.16 29.85 -2.05
CA THR A 382 -41.58 30.03 -2.32
C THR A 382 -41.78 31.07 -3.41
N LEU A 383 -42.31 30.62 -4.55
CA LEU A 383 -42.63 31.49 -5.68
C LEU A 383 -43.82 32.41 -5.38
N SER A 384 -43.64 33.70 -5.62
CA SER A 384 -44.69 34.72 -5.53
C SER A 384 -44.95 35.37 -6.89
N TYR A 385 -46.22 35.56 -7.23
CA TYR A 385 -46.65 36.06 -8.54
C TYR A 385 -47.33 37.42 -8.42
N SER A 386 -47.06 38.33 -9.35
CA SER A 386 -47.75 39.63 -9.42
C SER A 386 -47.95 40.05 -10.88
N ILE A 387 -49.07 40.71 -11.17
CA ILE A 387 -49.38 41.21 -12.50
C ILE A 387 -48.87 42.65 -12.62
N THR A 388 -47.87 42.87 -13.47
CA THR A 388 -47.20 44.18 -13.61
C THR A 388 -47.78 45.05 -14.74
N ALA A 389 -48.48 44.45 -15.71
CA ALA A 389 -49.09 45.14 -16.85
C ALA A 389 -50.23 44.33 -17.47
N GLY A 390 -50.98 44.92 -18.42
CA GLY A 390 -51.97 44.21 -19.24
C GLY A 390 -53.31 43.87 -18.55
N ASN A 391 -53.45 44.14 -17.25
CA ASN A 391 -54.66 43.86 -16.48
C ASN A 391 -55.68 45.02 -16.51
N THR A 392 -56.10 45.42 -17.72
CA THR A 392 -57.06 46.53 -17.86
C THR A 392 -58.38 46.20 -17.18
N GLY A 393 -58.85 47.10 -16.31
CA GLY A 393 -60.12 46.92 -15.59
C GLY A 393 -60.09 45.85 -14.48
N ASN A 394 -58.90 45.40 -14.07
CA ASN A 394 -58.73 44.28 -13.12
C ASN A 394 -59.42 42.99 -13.62
N ALA A 395 -59.33 42.72 -14.92
CA ALA A 395 -59.92 41.54 -15.56
C ALA A 395 -59.35 40.22 -15.04
N PHE A 396 -58.11 40.21 -14.55
CA PHE A 396 -57.44 39.08 -13.92
C PHE A 396 -57.08 39.43 -12.46
N ALA A 397 -57.05 38.43 -11.58
CA ALA A 397 -56.73 38.58 -10.17
C ALA A 397 -55.81 37.46 -9.69
#